data_AF-A4FEB6-F1
#
_entry.id   AF-A4FEB6-F1
#
_cell.length_a   1.000
_cell.length_b   1.000
_cell.length_c   1.000
_cell.angle_alpha   90.00
_cell.angle_beta   90.00
_cell.angle_gamma   90.00
#
_symmetry.space_group_name_H-M   'P 1'
#
loop_
_entity.id
_entity.type
_entity.pdbx_description
1 polymer ?
#
loop_
_entity_poly.entity_id
_entity_poly.type
_entity_poly.pdbx_seq_one_letter_code
_entity_poly.pdbx_strand_id
1 'polypeptide(L)' 'MLREVGRSSAGGDARGGLHWPGEAFNAGYLAARLTGADAATAAGSARTLTAAVIRHPLAIVDHSVVPGE' A
#
# COMPACT_ATOMS: atom_id res chain seq x y z
N MET A 1 28.31 20.59 2.46
CA MET A 1 28.67 19.19 2.12
C MET A 1 27.62 18.29 2.75
N LEU A 2 26.50 18.07 2.06
CA LEU A 2 25.38 17.24 2.53
C LEU A 2 25.53 15.85 1.89
N ARG A 3 25.55 14.79 2.71
CA ARG A 3 25.67 13.41 2.24
C ARG A 3 24.31 12.94 1.72
N GLU A 4 24.30 12.51 0.46
CA GLU A 4 23.21 11.76 -0.19
C GLU A 4 22.92 10.50 0.64
N VAL A 5 21.73 10.41 1.23
CA VAL A 5 21.25 9.19 1.89
C VAL A 5 20.92 8.19 0.79
N GLY A 6 21.54 7.02 0.89
CA GLY A 6 21.58 6.01 -0.16
C GLY A 6 20.19 5.57 -0.63
N ARG A 7 20.06 5.45 -1.95
CA ARG A 7 19.02 4.66 -2.61
C ARG A 7 19.00 3.27 -1.99
N SER A 8 17.96 2.98 -1.23
CA SER A 8 17.69 1.63 -0.76
C SER A 8 17.37 0.77 -1.98
N SER A 9 18.22 -0.23 -2.22
CA SER A 9 18.04 -1.23 -3.25
C SER A 9 16.86 -2.12 -2.89
N ALA A 10 15.66 -1.73 -3.33
CA ALA A 10 14.57 -2.68 -3.51
C ALA A 10 14.95 -3.59 -4.67
N GLY A 11 15.73 -4.63 -4.36
CA GLY A 11 16.08 -5.70 -5.28
C GLY A 11 14.85 -6.58 -5.50
N GLY A 12 14.11 -6.28 -6.57
CA GLY A 12 13.10 -7.16 -7.15
C GLY A 12 13.10 -6.93 -8.65
N ASP A 13 13.33 -7.99 -9.44
CA ASP A 13 13.27 -7.94 -10.90
C ASP A 13 11.95 -7.27 -11.33
N ALA A 14 12.06 -6.15 -12.05
CA ALA A 14 10.96 -5.34 -12.57
C ALA A 14 10.07 -6.09 -13.60
N ARG A 15 10.16 -7.42 -13.65
CA ARG A 15 9.40 -8.34 -14.52
C ARG A 15 8.61 -9.40 -13.73
N GLY A 16 8.48 -9.29 -12.41
CA GLY A 16 7.58 -10.11 -11.58
C GLY A 16 6.22 -9.42 -11.38
N GLY A 17 5.17 -9.92 -12.03
CA GLY A 17 3.84 -9.29 -12.05
C GLY A 17 3.20 -9.01 -10.68
N LEU A 18 2.64 -7.81 -10.55
CA LEU A 18 1.36 -7.42 -9.90
C LEU A 18 0.89 -8.14 -8.61
N HIS A 19 1.74 -8.39 -7.62
CA HIS A 19 1.30 -8.92 -6.30
C HIS A 19 0.80 -7.82 -5.34
N TRP A 20 1.32 -6.60 -5.49
CA TRP A 20 1.07 -5.46 -4.60
C TRP A 20 -0.40 -5.07 -4.38
N PRO A 21 -1.34 -5.22 -5.35
CA PRO A 21 -2.75 -4.94 -5.08
C PRO A 21 -3.35 -5.84 -3.99
N GLY A 22 -2.92 -7.11 -3.91
CA GLY A 22 -3.37 -8.04 -2.88
C GLY A 22 -2.81 -7.70 -1.50
N GLU A 23 -1.54 -7.31 -1.43
CA GLU A 23 -0.91 -6.87 -0.19
C GLU A 23 -1.53 -5.57 0.33
N ALA A 24 -1.82 -4.61 -0.55
CA ALA A 24 -2.53 -3.38 -0.19
C ALA A 24 -3.95 -3.65 0.32
N PHE A 25 -4.67 -4.59 -0.32
CA PHE A 25 -5.99 -5.01 0.15
C PHE A 25 -5.89 -5.62 1.55
N ASN A 26 -4.97 -6.55 1.77
CA ASN A 26 -4.77 -7.19 3.07
C ASN A 26 -4.40 -6.17 4.15
N ALA A 27 -3.53 -5.21 3.83
CA ALA A 27 -3.15 -4.14 4.75
C ALA A 27 -4.36 -3.28 5.15
N GLY A 28 -5.14 -2.79 4.16
CA GLY A 28 -6.32 -1.96 4.44
C GLY A 28 -7.44 -2.73 5.16
N TYR A 29 -7.61 -4.02 4.84
CA TYR A 29 -8.58 -4.88 5.51
C TYR A 29 -8.21 -5.11 6.98
N LEU A 30 -6.96 -5.50 7.24
CA LEU A 30 -6.47 -5.75 8.58
C LEU A 30 -6.45 -4.48 9.42
N ALA A 31 -6.03 -3.34 8.86
CA ALA A 31 -6.06 -2.05 9.57
C ALA A 31 -7.48 -1.72 10.08
N ALA A 32 -8.50 -1.89 9.23
CA ALA A 32 -9.90 -1.66 9.62
C ALA A 32 -10.43 -2.72 10.61
N ARG A 33 -10.08 -4.00 10.43
CA ARG A 33 -10.51 -5.07 11.35
C ARG A 33 -9.90 -4.91 12.74
N LEU A 34 -8.63 -4.51 12.82
CA LEU A 34 -7.91 -4.31 14.07
C LEU A 34 -8.42 -3.10 14.86
N THR A 35 -9.12 -2.16 14.21
CA THR A 35 -9.82 -1.03 14.86
C THR A 35 -11.30 -1.32 15.17
N GLY A 36 -11.77 -2.54 14.92
CA GLY A 36 -13.11 -2.99 15.30
C GLY A 36 -14.18 -2.87 14.21
N ALA A 37 -13.82 -2.49 12.97
CA ALA A 37 -14.77 -2.48 11.87
C ALA A 37 -15.29 -3.88 11.56
N ASP A 38 -16.55 -3.98 11.12
CA ASP A 38 -17.10 -5.21 10.58
C ASP A 38 -16.44 -5.60 9.25
N ALA A 39 -16.70 -6.83 8.80
CA ALA A 39 -16.07 -7.38 7.60
C ALA A 39 -16.41 -6.59 6.31
N ALA A 40 -17.63 -6.05 6.20
CA ALA A 40 -18.07 -5.32 5.03
C ALA A 40 -17.42 -3.93 4.98
N THR A 41 -17.41 -3.21 6.10
CA THR A 41 -16.70 -1.93 6.22
C THR A 41 -15.20 -2.10 5.97
N ALA A 42 -14.58 -3.13 6.54
CA ALA A 42 -13.16 -3.40 6.31
C ALA A 42 -12.82 -3.70 4.84
N ALA A 43 -13.67 -4.47 4.15
CA ALA A 43 -13.52 -4.71 2.72
C ALA A 43 -13.69 -3.42 1.90
N GLY A 44 -14.57 -2.50 2.33
CA GLY A 44 -14.71 -1.17 1.75
C GLY A 44 -13.42 -0.35 1.87
N SER A 45 -12.87 -0.22 3.08
CA SER A 45 -11.62 0.49 3.33
C SER A 45 -10.44 -0.11 2.54
N ALA A 46 -10.34 -1.43 2.50
CA ALA A 46 -9.33 -2.15 1.72
C ALA A 46 -9.41 -1.86 0.22
N ARG A 47 -10.62 -1.83 -0.35
CA ARG A 47 -10.82 -1.49 -1.77
C ARG A 47 -10.41 -0.05 -2.05
N THR A 48 -10.78 0.89 -1.18
CA THR A 48 -10.40 2.30 -1.32
C THR A 48 -8.88 2.47 -1.31
N LEU A 49 -8.18 1.85 -0.36
CA LEU A 49 -6.72 1.88 -0.30
C LEU A 49 -6.10 1.25 -1.56
N THR A 50 -6.55 0.06 -1.95
CA THR A 50 -6.04 -0.66 -3.12
C THR A 50 -6.21 0.16 -4.40
N ALA A 51 -7.38 0.80 -4.57
CA ALA A 51 -7.67 1.67 -5.70
C ALA A 51 -6.79 2.92 -5.71
N ALA A 52 -6.36 3.42 -4.55
CA ALA A 52 -5.42 4.54 -4.46
C ALA A 52 -4.01 4.13 -4.92
N VAL A 53 -3.50 3.01 -4.41
CA VAL A 53 -2.10 2.61 -4.62
C VAL A 53 -1.83 1.96 -5.98
N ILE A 54 -2.81 1.27 -6.59
CA ILE A 54 -2.61 0.58 -7.88
C ILE A 54 -2.30 1.54 -9.03
N ARG A 55 -2.57 2.84 -8.84
CA ARG A 55 -2.21 3.90 -9.79
C ARG A 55 -0.72 4.24 -9.76
N HIS A 56 0.03 3.66 -8.84
CA HIS A 56 1.46 3.90 -8.66
C HIS A 56 2.24 2.64 -9.03
N PRO A 57 3.37 2.77 -9.75
CA PRO A 57 4.15 1.62 -10.23
C PRO A 57 4.98 0.94 -9.13
N LEU A 58 5.11 1.56 -7.96
CA LEU A 58 5.92 1.09 -6.85
C LEU A 58 5.04 0.44 -5.77
N ALA A 59 5.60 -0.57 -5.11
CA ALA A 59 4.97 -1.30 -4.02
C ALA A 59 4.69 -0.41 -2.79
N ILE A 60 5.59 0.53 -2.53
CA ILE A 60 5.50 1.48 -1.41
C ILE A 60 5.25 2.86 -2.00
N VAL A 61 4.19 3.51 -1.52
CA VAL A 61 3.79 4.85 -1.94
C VAL A 61 4.08 5.86 -0.83
N ASP A 62 4.10 7.15 -1.19
CA ASP A 62 4.13 8.23 -0.20
C ASP A 62 2.86 8.23 0.65
N HIS A 63 2.97 8.66 1.91
CA HIS A 63 1.83 8.73 2.83
C HIS A 63 0.67 9.57 2.26
N SER A 64 0.96 10.61 1.46
CA SER A 64 -0.04 11.48 0.84
C SER A 64 -0.96 10.77 -0.17
N VAL A 65 -0.59 9.56 -0.59
CA VAL A 65 -1.42 8.71 -1.45
C VAL A 65 -2.48 7.94 -0.65
N VAL A 66 -2.25 7.72 0.65
CA VAL A 66 -3.14 6.96 1.53
C VAL A 66 -4.32 7.85 1.97
N PRO A 67 -5.57 7.50 1.65
CA PRO A 67 -6.71 8.33 2.02
C PRO A 67 -7.07 8.17 3.51
N GLY A 68 -7.22 9.29 4.23
CA GLY A 68 -7.77 9.34 5.59
C GLY A 68 -6.76 9.47 6.73
N GLU A 69 -5.49 9.78 6.43
CA GLU A 69 -4.48 10.26 7.40
C GLU A 69 -4.39 11.80 7.38
#